data_AF-A0A2U1LTN3-F1
#
_entry.id   AF-A0A2U1LTN3-F1
#
_cell.length_a   1.000
_cell.length_b   1.000
_cell.length_c   1.000
_cell.angle_alpha   90.00
_cell.angle_beta   90.00
_cell.angle_gamma   90.00
#
_symmetry.space_group_name_H-M   'P 1'
#
loop_
_entity.id
_entity.type
_entity.pdbx_description
1 polymer ?
#
loop_
_entity_poly.entity_id
_entity_poly.type
_entity_poly.pdbx_seq_one_letter_code
_entity_poly.pdbx_strand_id
1 'polypeptide(L)'
;MSLNVVSCNWNETINSIADKPCNNSIWSIVRRLCLAAAVYGVWNERNYRIFRDERCNCETVLGRICEQVRWRLISLKAKPTSAISQVEEIWNIKIGRIGC
;
A
#
# COMPACT_ATOMS: atom_id res chain seq x y z
N MET A 1 -11.96 -4.21 -8.26
CA MET A 1 -10.78 -4.94 -7.75
C MET A 1 -11.27 -5.89 -6.68
N SER A 2 -11.44 -7.18 -7.00
CA SER A 2 -11.81 -8.17 -5.99
C SER A 2 -10.60 -8.40 -5.08
N LEU A 3 -10.77 -8.16 -3.78
CA LEU A 3 -9.81 -8.58 -2.77
C LEU A 3 -9.88 -10.10 -2.71
N ASN A 4 -8.93 -10.77 -3.36
CA ASN A 4 -8.76 -12.20 -3.20
C ASN A 4 -8.25 -12.40 -1.77
N VAL A 5 -9.17 -12.69 -0.83
CA VAL A 5 -8.84 -12.86 0.58
C VAL A 5 -7.87 -14.03 0.68
N VAL A 6 -6.61 -13.72 1.00
CA VAL A 6 -5.52 -14.69 1.00
C VAL A 6 -5.76 -15.78 2.05
N SER A 7 -6.27 -15.39 3.22
CA SER A 7 -6.87 -16.25 4.23
C SER A 7 -7.46 -15.38 5.35
N CYS A 8 -8.36 -15.94 6.16
CA CYS A 8 -8.78 -15.32 7.44
C CYS A 8 -7.82 -15.64 8.60
N ASN A 9 -6.76 -16.42 8.33
CA ASN A 9 -5.73 -16.78 9.29
C ASN A 9 -4.55 -15.80 9.20
N TRP A 10 -4.25 -15.13 10.32
CA TRP A 10 -3.17 -14.15 10.39
C TRP A 10 -1.80 -14.72 10.03
N ASN A 11 -1.46 -15.92 10.51
CA ASN A 11 -0.16 -16.53 10.26
C ASN A 11 0.03 -16.85 8.77
N GLU A 12 -1.01 -17.37 8.13
CA GLU A 12 -1.01 -17.64 6.69
C GLU A 12 -0.88 -16.34 5.88
N THR A 13 -1.59 -15.28 6.28
CA THR A 13 -1.48 -13.97 5.63
C THR A 13 -0.04 -13.43 5.75
N ILE A 14 0.56 -13.48 6.93
CA ILE A 14 1.94 -13.03 7.14
C ILE A 14 2.93 -13.87 6.32
N ASN A 15 2.84 -15.19 6.37
CA ASN A 15 3.71 -16.08 5.61
C ASN A 15 3.59 -15.80 4.10
N SER A 16 2.36 -15.64 3.58
CA SER A 16 2.13 -15.35 2.17
C SER A 16 2.78 -14.03 1.69
N ILE A 17 2.94 -13.06 2.58
CA ILE A 17 3.56 -11.77 2.29
C ILE A 17 5.09 -11.86 2.46
N ALA A 18 5.55 -12.61 3.46
CA ALA A 18 6.96 -12.86 3.76
C ALA A 18 7.65 -13.66 2.65
N ASP A 19 6.96 -14.67 2.11
CA ASP A 19 7.50 -15.55 1.07
C ASP A 19 7.61 -14.87 -0.31
N LYS A 20 7.04 -13.67 -0.47
CA LYS A 20 7.08 -12.94 -1.74
C LYS A 20 8.44 -12.25 -1.94
N PRO A 21 9.04 -12.35 -3.15
CA PRO A 21 10.33 -11.71 -3.45
C PRO A 21 10.35 -10.22 -3.13
N CYS A 22 11.40 -9.77 -2.43
CA CYS A 22 11.66 -8.36 -2.12
C CYS A 22 12.59 -7.75 -3.17
N ASN A 23 12.11 -7.61 -4.41
CA ASN A 23 12.88 -7.04 -5.51
C ASN A 23 12.44 -5.59 -5.84
N ASN A 24 13.10 -4.98 -6.82
CA ASN A 24 12.84 -3.59 -7.25
C ASN A 24 11.79 -3.47 -8.38
N SER A 25 11.02 -4.53 -8.65
CA SER A 25 9.86 -4.39 -9.54
C SER A 25 8.83 -3.46 -8.91
N ILE A 26 8.09 -2.71 -9.73
CA ILE A 26 7.06 -1.81 -9.23
C ILE A 26 6.00 -2.56 -8.41
N TRP A 27 5.64 -3.78 -8.79
CA TRP A 27 4.69 -4.60 -8.05
C TRP A 27 5.20 -5.00 -6.66
N SER A 28 6.48 -5.35 -6.55
CA SER A 28 7.11 -5.61 -5.25
C SER A 28 7.13 -4.34 -4.39
N ILE A 29 7.43 -3.18 -4.97
CA ILE A 29 7.43 -1.89 -4.28
C ILE A 29 6.01 -1.53 -3.79
N VAL A 30 4.99 -1.59 -4.67
CA VAL A 30 3.59 -1.32 -4.33
C VAL A 30 3.14 -2.21 -3.17
N ARG A 31 3.40 -3.52 -3.25
CA ARG A 31 3.06 -4.48 -2.18
C ARG A 31 3.67 -4.08 -0.84
N ARG A 32 4.97 -3.76 -0.83
CA ARG A 32 5.69 -3.36 0.40
C ARG A 32 5.17 -2.04 0.96
N LEU A 33 4.84 -1.08 0.11
CA LEU A 33 4.21 0.19 0.51
C LEU A 33 2.83 -0.04 1.12
N CYS A 34 1.99 -0.88 0.50
CA CYS A 34 0.67 -1.23 1.04
C CYS A 34 0.80 -1.88 2.42
N LEU A 35 1.72 -2.84 2.59
CA LEU A 35 1.94 -3.48 3.89
C LEU A 35 2.36 -2.46 4.95
N ALA A 36 3.37 -1.64 4.65
CA ALA A 36 3.87 -0.64 5.58
C ALA A 36 2.79 0.39 5.97
N ALA A 37 2.06 0.90 4.98
CA ALA A 37 0.98 1.85 5.21
C ALA A 37 -0.19 1.24 6.01
N ALA A 38 -0.53 -0.02 5.75
CA ALA A 38 -1.59 -0.73 6.48
C ALA A 38 -1.22 -0.93 7.96
N VAL A 39 -0.02 -1.46 8.23
CA VAL A 39 0.48 -1.66 9.60
C VAL A 39 0.51 -0.33 10.35
N TYR A 40 1.06 0.71 9.72
CA TYR A 40 1.13 2.04 10.33
C TYR A 40 -0.26 2.64 10.56
N GLY A 41 -1.17 2.54 9.59
CA GLY A 41 -2.51 3.11 9.70
C GLY A 41 -3.34 2.47 10.80
N VAL A 42 -3.29 1.15 10.94
CA VAL A 42 -3.97 0.42 12.03
C VAL A 42 -3.37 0.78 13.39
N TRP A 43 -2.04 0.83 13.48
CA TRP A 43 -1.36 1.25 14.70
C TRP A 43 -1.73 2.69 15.08
N ASN A 44 -1.76 3.60 14.11
CA ASN A 44 -2.11 5.00 14.32
C ASN A 44 -3.56 5.14 14.81
N GLU A 45 -4.54 4.52 14.14
CA GLU A 45 -5.94 4.54 14.60
C GLU A 45 -6.07 3.99 16.03
N ARG A 46 -5.41 2.88 16.35
CA ARG A 46 -5.40 2.33 17.72
C ARG A 46 -4.89 3.35 18.74
N ASN A 47 -3.81 4.06 18.43
CA ASN A 47 -3.27 5.08 19.32
C ASN A 47 -4.19 6.29 19.48
N TYR A 48 -4.83 6.74 18.40
CA TYR A 48 -5.83 7.80 18.47
C TYR A 48 -6.99 7.43 19.41
N ARG A 49 -7.46 6.17 19.34
CA ARG A 49 -8.51 5.67 20.24
C ARG A 49 -8.07 5.65 21.70
N ILE A 50 -6.85 5.19 21.98
CA ILE A 50 -6.36 5.04 23.35
C ILE A 50 -6.02 6.38 23.98
N PHE A 51 -5.38 7.27 23.23
CA PHE A 51 -4.77 8.49 23.79
C PHE A 51 -5.58 9.77 23.53
N ARG A 52 -6.56 9.74 22.61
CA ARG A 52 -7.37 10.91 22.24
C ARG A 52 -8.88 10.66 22.31
N ASP A 53 -9.30 9.41 22.55
CA ASP A 53 -10.71 8.95 22.46
C ASP A 53 -11.39 9.29 21.10
N GLU A 54 -10.59 9.49 20.07
CA GLU A 54 -11.06 9.74 18.71
C GLU A 54 -11.20 8.40 17.96
N ARG A 55 -12.31 8.23 17.23
CA ARG A 55 -12.60 7.01 16.45
C ARG A 55 -12.95 7.38 15.02
N CYS A 56 -12.30 6.74 14.07
CA CYS A 56 -12.70 6.78 12.66
C CYS A 56 -13.33 5.44 12.26
N ASN A 57 -14.25 5.48 11.29
CA ASN A 57 -14.76 4.27 10.68
C ASN A 57 -13.67 3.59 9.81
N CYS A 58 -13.85 2.30 9.54
CA CYS A 58 -12.88 1.51 8.79
C CYS A 58 -12.64 2.06 7.37
N GLU A 59 -13.66 2.58 6.72
CA GLU A 59 -13.59 3.16 5.37
C GLU A 59 -12.66 4.39 5.33
N THR A 60 -12.77 5.28 6.33
CA THR A 60 -11.92 6.47 6.45
C THR A 60 -10.47 6.07 6.73
N VAL A 61 -10.25 5.10 7.61
CA VAL A 61 -8.90 4.60 7.92
C VAL A 61 -8.28 3.97 6.67
N LEU A 62 -9.03 3.14 5.94
CA LEU A 62 -8.59 2.54 4.68
C LEU A 62 -8.30 3.61 3.62
N GLY A 63 -9.15 4.61 3.49
CA GLY A 63 -8.95 5.75 2.59
C GLY A 63 -7.62 6.45 2.85
N ARG A 64 -7.34 6.77 4.12
CA ARG A 64 -6.06 7.37 4.55
C ARG A 64 -4.87 6.47 4.23
N ILE A 65 -4.98 5.16 4.47
CA ILE A 65 -3.93 4.19 4.15
C ILE A 65 -3.65 4.17 2.63
N CYS A 66 -4.69 4.07 1.81
CA CYS A 66 -4.57 4.09 0.35
C CYS A 66 -3.96 5.40 -0.15
N GLU A 67 -4.34 6.53 0.45
CA GLU A 67 -3.81 7.83 0.12
C GLU A 67 -2.31 7.94 0.43
N GLN A 68 -1.87 7.44 1.58
CA GLN A 68 -0.44 7.35 1.93
C GLN A 68 0.35 6.55 0.90
N VAL A 69 -0.20 5.44 0.40
CA VAL A 69 0.43 4.66 -0.68
C VAL A 69 0.52 5.49 -1.96
N ARG A 70 -0.57 6.17 -2.37
CA ARG A 70 -0.58 7.04 -3.56
C ARG A 70 0.51 8.11 -3.48
N TRP A 71 0.61 8.83 -2.36
CA TRP A 71 1.63 9.85 -2.16
C TRP A 71 3.05 9.30 -2.29
N ARG A 72 3.31 8.12 -1.71
CA ARG A 72 4.60 7.45 -1.84
C ARG A 72 4.89 7.05 -3.28
N LEU A 73 3.91 6.53 -4.01
CA LEU A 73 4.09 6.17 -5.43
C LEU A 73 4.37 7.39 -6.31
N ILE A 74 3.68 8.51 -6.11
CA ILE A 74 3.92 9.76 -6.85
C ILE A 74 5.36 10.27 -6.64
N SER A 75 5.92 10.07 -5.45
CA SER A 75 7.31 10.47 -5.15
C SER A 75 8.38 9.64 -5.85
N LEU A 76 8.02 8.48 -6.44
CA LEU A 76 8.96 7.62 -7.12
C LEU A 76 9.35 8.18 -8.49
N LYS A 77 10.56 7.83 -8.91
CA LYS A 77 10.98 7.96 -10.31
C LYS A 77 11.31 6.58 -10.85
N ALA A 78 10.82 6.26 -12.05
CA ALA A 78 11.01 4.96 -12.67
C ALA A 78 11.25 5.07 -14.19
N LYS A 79 11.90 4.05 -14.76
CA LYS A 79 11.97 3.90 -16.22
C LYS A 79 10.58 3.60 -16.78
N PRO A 80 10.24 4.11 -17.98
CA PRO A 80 8.96 3.80 -18.60
C PRO A 80 8.87 2.30 -18.93
N THR A 81 7.94 1.61 -18.28
CA THR A 81 7.62 0.20 -18.57
C THR A 81 6.12 -0.01 -18.55
N SER A 82 5.63 -1.09 -19.16
CA SER A 82 4.20 -1.46 -19.14
C SER A 82 3.66 -1.62 -17.71
N ALA A 83 4.46 -2.20 -16.81
CA ALA A 83 4.09 -2.36 -15.40
C ALA A 83 3.91 -1.01 -14.68
N ILE A 84 4.73 0.00 -15.00
CA ILE A 84 4.55 1.35 -14.46
C ILE A 84 3.23 1.95 -14.95
N SER A 85 2.92 1.82 -16.25
CA SER A 85 1.65 2.32 -16.80
C SER A 85 0.43 1.65 -16.17
N GLN A 86 0.49 0.33 -15.92
CA GLN A 86 -0.58 -0.40 -15.23
C GLN A 86 -0.79 0.09 -13.80
N VAL A 87 0.31 0.32 -13.07
CA VAL A 87 0.24 0.85 -11.69
C VAL A 87 -0.31 2.27 -11.68
N GLU A 88 0.10 3.11 -12.62
CA GLU A 88 -0.46 4.46 -12.80
C GLU A 88 -1.97 4.45 -13.06
N GLU A 89 -2.45 3.51 -13.87
CA GLU A 89 -3.89 3.35 -14.16
C GLU A 89 -4.66 2.87 -12.92
N ILE A 90 -4.22 1.79 -12.28
CA ILE A 90 -4.87 1.21 -11.09
C ILE A 90 -4.94 2.22 -9.95
N TRP A 91 -3.85 2.94 -9.71
CA TRP A 91 -3.77 3.92 -8.65
C TRP A 91 -4.22 5.31 -9.11
N ASN A 92 -4.58 5.51 -10.37
CA ASN A 92 -4.94 6.81 -10.95
C ASN A 92 -3.93 7.92 -10.57
N ILE A 93 -2.65 7.71 -10.85
CA ILE A 93 -1.53 8.62 -10.55
C ILE A 93 -0.57 8.73 -11.73
N LYS A 94 0.43 9.62 -11.63
CA LYS A 94 1.59 9.68 -12.54
C LYS A 94 2.87 9.55 -11.74
N ILE A 95 3.76 8.66 -12.20
CA ILE A 95 5.07 8.41 -11.61
C ILE A 95 6.12 9.15 -12.44
N GLY A 96 7.07 9.80 -11.76
CA GLY A 96 8.16 10.52 -12.42
C GLY A 96 8.99 9.60 -13.30
N ARG A 97 9.46 10.10 -14.45
CA ARG A 97 10.28 9.30 -15.39
C ARG A 97 11.76 9.58 -15.21
N ILE A 98 12.58 8.53 -15.30
CA ILE A 98 14.06 8.62 -15.30
C ILE A 98 14.56 8.49 -16.73
N GLY A 99 15.39 9.46 -17.17
CA GLY A 99 16.09 9.39 -18.46
C GLY A 99 15.32 9.95 -19.65
N CYS A 100 14.47 10.96 -19.43
CA CYS A 100 13.98 11.83 -20.50
C CYS A 100 15.02 12.92 -20.80
#